data_AF-A0A2J6REY9-F1
#
_entry.id   AF-A0A2J6REY9-F1
#
_cell.length_a   1.000
_cell.length_b   1.000
_cell.length_c   1.000
_cell.angle_alpha   90.00
_cell.angle_beta   90.00
_cell.angle_gamma   90.00
#
_symmetry.space_group_name_H-M   'P 1'
#
loop_
_entity.id
_entity.type
_entity.pdbx_description
1 polymer ?
#
loop_
_entity_poly.entity_id
_entity_poly.type
_entity_poly.pdbx_seq_one_letter_code
_entity_poly.pdbx_strand_id
1 'polypeptide(L)'
;MKTSTHGAALRTTPFKLLKAEDASKILPGTVMFLPPRDIIPKAAFTDPEFLDGAFNHPVVIISCPKPTQHNSQVELVIHVAAKGLKVNTGTLAAQRFGYLRVATESKPYAKDTLKLWNGMGMKRDFCYVNVKQSYMIELVALAQYGFKEEVDAYRLTAQATTKLINAVRSKEKGIKKMKEKVKNRTG
;
A
#
# COMPACT_ATOMS: atom_id res chain seq x y z
N MET A 1 -13.80 25.76 39.33
CA MET A 1 -12.85 25.15 38.37
C MET A 1 -12.94 23.64 38.52
N LYS A 2 -13.42 22.92 37.50
CA LYS A 2 -13.43 21.45 37.45
C LYS A 2 -12.72 21.04 36.16
N THR A 3 -11.49 20.56 36.28
CA THR A 3 -10.71 19.99 35.17
C THR A 3 -11.17 18.56 34.94
N SER A 4 -12.01 18.36 33.93
CA SER A 4 -12.38 17.03 33.42
C SER A 4 -11.31 16.57 32.42
N THR A 5 -10.37 15.77 32.89
CA THR A 5 -9.41 15.04 32.05
C THR A 5 -10.16 13.90 31.37
N HIS A 6 -10.66 14.13 30.15
CA HIS A 6 -11.07 13.03 29.27
C HIS A 6 -9.81 12.41 28.67
N GLY A 7 -9.33 11.34 29.32
CA GLY A 7 -8.43 10.39 28.69
C GLY A 7 -9.15 9.79 27.49
N ALA A 8 -8.77 10.22 26.28
CA ALA A 8 -9.24 9.60 25.06
C ALA A 8 -8.71 8.16 25.04
N ALA A 9 -9.58 7.20 25.37
CA ALA A 9 -9.30 5.79 25.16
C ALA A 9 -8.92 5.62 23.68
N LEU A 10 -7.66 5.26 23.43
CA LEU A 10 -7.19 4.81 22.13
C LEU A 10 -8.10 3.65 21.71
N ARG A 11 -9.04 3.92 20.80
CA ARG A 11 -9.81 2.89 20.13
C ARG A 11 -8.82 2.08 19.30
N THR A 12 -8.25 1.02 19.90
CA THR A 12 -7.51 -0.01 19.20
C THR A 12 -8.52 -0.77 18.36
N THR A 13 -8.82 -0.26 17.16
CA THR A 13 -9.55 -1.03 16.17
C THR A 13 -8.73 -2.31 15.97
N PRO A 14 -9.25 -3.51 16.29
CA PRO A 14 -8.44 -4.72 16.19
C PRO A 14 -8.13 -4.95 14.71
N PHE A 15 -6.85 -4.85 14.35
CA PHE A 15 -6.41 -5.22 13.02
C PHE A 15 -6.59 -6.73 12.86
N LYS A 16 -7.32 -7.15 11.82
CA LYS A 16 -7.51 -8.56 11.51
C LYS A 16 -6.33 -9.01 10.66
N LEU A 17 -5.30 -9.57 11.30
CA LEU A 17 -4.17 -10.19 10.60
C LEU A 17 -4.67 -11.24 9.60
N LEU A 18 -3.93 -11.38 8.49
CA LEU A 18 -4.21 -12.38 7.49
C LEU A 18 -4.19 -13.77 8.14
N LYS A 19 -5.13 -14.62 7.75
CA LYS A 19 -5.14 -16.02 8.15
C LYS A 19 -4.46 -16.88 7.09
N ALA A 20 -3.88 -18.00 7.52
CA ALA A 20 -3.22 -18.93 6.60
C ALA A 20 -4.17 -19.46 5.51
N GLU A 21 -5.43 -19.74 5.86
CA GLU A 21 -6.49 -20.20 4.94
C GLU A 21 -6.81 -19.21 3.82
N ASP A 22 -6.53 -17.93 4.03
CA ASP A 22 -6.82 -16.84 3.10
C ASP A 22 -5.62 -16.47 2.22
N ALA A 23 -4.42 -16.99 2.51
CA ALA A 23 -3.19 -16.62 1.80
C ALA A 23 -3.24 -16.92 0.30
N SER A 24 -3.90 -18.00 -0.09
CA SER A 24 -4.05 -18.41 -1.50
C SER A 24 -4.94 -17.47 -2.31
N LYS A 25 -5.77 -16.65 -1.65
CA LYS A 25 -6.63 -15.65 -2.30
C LYS A 25 -5.85 -14.38 -2.66
N ILE A 26 -4.68 -14.18 -2.08
CA ILE A 26 -3.89 -12.96 -2.27
C ILE A 26 -3.17 -12.99 -3.61
N LEU A 27 -3.55 -12.03 -4.46
CA LEU A 27 -2.99 -11.84 -5.80
C LEU A 27 -2.41 -10.43 -5.97
N PRO A 28 -1.51 -10.21 -6.96
CA PRO A 28 -1.12 -8.86 -7.34
C PRO A 28 -2.34 -7.97 -7.63
N GLY A 29 -2.31 -6.75 -7.08
CA GLY A 29 -3.39 -5.79 -7.06
C GLY A 29 -4.23 -5.81 -5.78
N THR A 30 -4.09 -6.82 -4.91
CA THR A 30 -4.83 -6.89 -3.65
C THR A 30 -4.39 -5.78 -2.71
N VAL A 31 -5.35 -5.07 -2.14
CA VAL A 31 -5.15 -4.03 -1.14
C VAL A 31 -5.23 -4.66 0.25
N MET A 32 -4.11 -4.66 0.94
CA MET A 32 -3.99 -5.11 2.32
C MET A 32 -3.73 -3.91 3.23
N PHE A 33 -3.62 -4.15 4.53
CA PHE A 33 -3.19 -3.17 5.49
C PHE A 33 -1.86 -3.60 6.10
N LEU A 34 -0.87 -2.71 6.12
CA LEU A 34 0.34 -2.87 6.91
C LEU A 34 0.04 -2.33 8.31
N PRO A 35 -0.17 -3.19 9.30
CA PRO A 35 -0.52 -2.76 10.65
C PRO A 35 0.61 -1.99 11.35
N PRO A 36 0.34 -1.40 12.52
CA PRO A 36 1.38 -0.99 13.47
C PRO A 36 2.40 -2.11 13.75
N ARG A 37 3.67 -1.73 13.93
CA ARG A 37 4.79 -2.67 14.06
C ARG A 37 4.69 -3.58 15.28
N ASP A 38 4.06 -3.13 16.36
CA ASP A 38 3.88 -3.84 17.63
C ASP A 38 2.96 -5.06 17.53
N ILE A 39 2.09 -5.13 16.52
CA ILE A 39 1.18 -6.26 16.31
C ILE A 39 1.65 -7.24 15.23
N ILE A 40 2.73 -6.92 14.52
CA ILE A 40 3.34 -7.82 13.54
C ILE A 40 4.06 -8.96 14.30
N PRO A 41 3.89 -10.23 13.90
CA PRO A 41 4.64 -11.33 14.51
C PRO A 41 6.15 -11.10 14.42
N LYS A 42 6.87 -11.20 15.55
CA LYS A 42 8.32 -10.89 15.61
C LYS A 42 9.19 -11.70 14.65
N ALA A 43 8.75 -12.91 14.31
CA ALA A 43 9.45 -13.80 13.39
C ALA A 43 9.16 -13.48 11.92
N ALA A 44 8.15 -12.65 11.62
CA ALA A 44 7.77 -12.34 10.26
C ALA A 44 8.82 -11.42 9.62
N PHE A 45 9.22 -11.77 8.40
CA PHE A 45 10.14 -10.91 7.65
C PHE A 45 9.46 -9.60 7.26
N THR A 46 10.14 -8.49 7.53
CA THR A 46 9.78 -7.14 7.07
C THR A 46 11.02 -6.48 6.48
N ASP A 47 10.86 -5.76 5.37
CA ASP A 47 11.96 -5.05 4.72
C ASP A 47 12.70 -4.14 5.73
N PRO A 48 14.03 -4.25 5.86
CA PRO A 48 14.79 -3.39 6.76
C PRO A 48 14.74 -1.91 6.34
N GLU A 49 14.40 -1.59 5.09
CA GLU A 49 14.25 -0.22 4.62
C GLU A 49 12.90 0.42 5.01
N PHE A 50 12.00 -0.30 5.69
CA PHE A 50 10.79 0.30 6.24
C PHE A 50 11.14 1.35 7.30
N LEU A 51 10.93 2.62 6.95
CA LEU A 51 10.95 3.71 7.92
C LEU A 51 9.77 3.56 8.90
N ASP A 52 9.90 4.02 10.14
CA ASP A 52 8.84 3.90 11.16
C ASP A 52 7.49 4.50 10.70
N GLY A 53 7.53 5.51 9.82
CA GLY A 53 6.35 6.12 9.21
C GLY A 53 5.69 5.30 8.09
N ALA A 54 6.19 4.10 7.76
CA ALA A 54 5.63 3.23 6.73
C ALA A 54 4.46 2.36 7.24
N PHE A 55 4.42 2.11 8.55
CA PHE A 55 3.39 1.28 9.19
C PHE A 55 2.06 2.02 9.33
N ASN A 56 1.00 1.27 9.65
CA ASN A 56 -0.36 1.79 9.81
C ASN A 56 -0.94 2.42 8.53
N HIS A 57 -0.67 1.79 7.39
CA HIS A 57 -1.08 2.25 6.06
C HIS A 57 -1.66 1.11 5.23
N PRO A 58 -2.62 1.39 4.33
CA PRO A 58 -2.98 0.44 3.30
C PRO A 58 -1.76 0.19 2.39
N VAL A 59 -1.70 -0.97 1.78
CA VAL A 59 -0.64 -1.37 0.87
C VAL A 59 -1.24 -2.13 -0.30
N VAL A 60 -0.60 -2.06 -1.47
CA VAL A 60 -1.02 -2.84 -2.64
C VAL A 60 0.05 -3.86 -2.94
N ILE A 61 -0.34 -5.13 -3.00
CA ILE A 61 0.55 -6.21 -3.42
C ILE A 61 0.83 -6.08 -4.91
N ILE A 62 2.09 -6.15 -5.32
CA ILE A 62 2.50 -6.05 -6.74
C ILE A 62 3.20 -7.30 -7.25
N SER A 63 3.64 -8.19 -6.36
CA SER A 63 4.19 -9.50 -6.71
C SER A 63 3.91 -10.53 -5.62
N CYS A 64 3.57 -11.76 -6.02
CA CYS A 64 3.43 -12.92 -5.15
C CYS A 64 4.18 -14.12 -5.76
N PRO A 65 4.79 -15.00 -4.94
CA PRO A 65 5.25 -16.30 -5.41
C PRO A 65 4.06 -17.19 -5.78
N LYS A 66 4.32 -18.25 -6.55
CA LYS A 66 3.32 -19.24 -6.94
C LYS A 66 3.87 -20.64 -6.58
N PRO A 67 3.23 -21.37 -5.65
CA PRO A 67 2.02 -21.03 -4.89
C PRO A 67 2.25 -19.95 -3.81
N THR A 68 1.21 -19.17 -3.51
CA THR A 68 1.22 -18.19 -2.41
C THR A 68 0.90 -18.90 -1.09
N GLN A 69 1.77 -18.78 -0.10
CA GLN A 69 1.61 -19.30 1.26
C GLN A 69 1.62 -18.17 2.29
N HIS A 70 1.21 -18.45 3.53
CA HIS A 70 1.08 -17.42 4.57
C HIS A 70 2.42 -16.76 4.96
N ASN A 71 3.51 -17.52 4.91
CA ASN A 71 4.88 -17.07 5.12
C ASN A 71 5.59 -16.68 3.81
N SER A 72 4.86 -16.56 2.70
CA SER A 72 5.45 -16.12 1.44
C SER A 72 5.85 -14.65 1.54
N GLN A 73 7.06 -14.35 1.09
CA GLN A 73 7.50 -12.99 0.85
C GLN A 73 6.82 -12.44 -0.41
N VAL A 74 6.11 -11.34 -0.24
CA VAL A 74 5.43 -10.60 -1.29
C VAL A 74 6.04 -9.23 -1.42
N GLU A 75 5.93 -8.67 -2.63
CA GLU A 75 6.34 -7.30 -2.88
C GLU A 75 5.12 -6.40 -2.84
N LEU A 76 5.24 -5.26 -2.18
CA LEU A 76 4.17 -4.29 -2.03
C LEU A 76 4.62 -2.85 -2.22
N VAL A 77 3.64 -1.97 -2.38
CA VAL A 77 3.81 -0.53 -2.38
C VAL A 77 2.87 0.11 -1.37
N ILE A 78 3.35 1.17 -0.72
CA ILE A 78 2.60 1.85 0.35
C ILE A 78 1.58 2.80 -0.26
N HIS A 79 0.36 2.69 0.26
CA HIS A 79 -0.70 3.62 -0.02
C HIS A 79 -0.64 4.80 0.96
N VAL A 80 -0.46 6.01 0.43
CA VAL A 80 -0.33 7.24 1.20
C VAL A 80 -1.64 8.03 1.14
N ALA A 81 -2.18 8.39 2.30
CA ALA A 81 -3.29 9.34 2.39
C ALA A 81 -2.75 10.77 2.18
N ALA A 82 -3.52 11.61 1.49
CA ALA A 82 -3.08 12.94 1.04
C ALA A 82 -2.65 13.95 2.13
N LYS A 83 -2.73 13.64 3.43
CA LYS A 83 -2.21 14.53 4.49
C LYS A 83 -0.72 14.88 4.33
N GLY A 84 0.06 14.10 3.57
CA GLY A 84 1.46 14.40 3.23
C GLY A 84 1.71 15.00 1.84
N LEU A 85 0.68 15.09 0.98
CA LEU A 85 0.77 15.70 -0.35
C LEU A 85 0.12 17.08 -0.25
N LYS A 86 0.89 18.16 -0.45
CA LYS A 86 0.33 19.53 -0.46
C LYS A 86 -0.90 19.56 -1.38
N VAL A 87 -2.03 19.79 -0.73
CA VAL A 87 -3.40 19.58 -1.20
C VAL A 87 -3.62 20.43 -2.46
N ASN A 88 -4.28 19.86 -3.48
CA ASN A 88 -4.50 20.38 -4.84
C ASN A 88 -3.46 20.08 -5.93
N THR A 89 -2.58 19.10 -5.75
CA THR A 89 -1.84 18.58 -6.91
C THR A 89 -2.79 17.78 -7.82
N GLY A 90 -3.10 18.34 -9.00
CA GLY A 90 -3.85 17.63 -10.05
C GLY A 90 -3.24 16.26 -10.36
N THR A 91 -4.03 15.32 -10.88
CA THR A 91 -3.60 13.92 -11.09
C THR A 91 -2.26 13.82 -11.82
N LEU A 92 -2.02 14.69 -12.81
CA LEU A 92 -0.77 14.76 -13.55
C LEU A 92 0.43 15.16 -12.68
N ALA A 93 0.25 16.12 -11.77
CA ALA A 93 1.31 16.53 -10.85
C ALA A 93 1.65 15.40 -9.87
N ALA A 94 0.64 14.75 -9.28
CA ALA A 94 0.85 13.59 -8.41
C ALA A 94 1.62 12.47 -9.14
N GLN A 95 1.25 12.17 -10.38
CA GLN A 95 1.96 11.21 -11.23
C GLN A 95 3.42 11.59 -11.46
N ARG A 96 3.71 12.87 -11.75
CA ARG A 96 5.09 13.36 -11.90
C ARG A 96 5.91 13.16 -10.61
N PHE A 97 5.29 13.35 -9.45
CA PHE A 97 5.90 13.10 -8.14
C PHE A 97 5.98 11.61 -7.75
N GLY A 98 5.54 10.69 -8.61
CA GLY A 98 5.59 9.25 -8.36
C GLY A 98 4.44 8.74 -7.51
N TYR A 99 3.26 9.34 -7.65
CA TYR A 99 2.04 8.90 -6.98
C TYR A 99 0.94 8.60 -8.00
N LEU A 100 0.31 7.44 -7.88
CA LEU A 100 -0.86 7.07 -8.67
C LEU A 100 -2.11 7.14 -7.82
N ARG A 101 -3.13 7.86 -8.29
CA ARG A 101 -4.40 7.98 -7.58
C ARG A 101 -5.22 6.70 -7.71
N VAL A 102 -5.85 6.25 -6.63
CA VAL A 102 -6.78 5.13 -6.61
C VAL A 102 -8.22 5.67 -6.57
N ALA A 103 -9.15 4.95 -7.17
CA ALA A 103 -10.57 5.29 -7.10
C ALA A 103 -11.09 5.19 -5.66
N THR A 104 -11.92 6.15 -5.26
CA THR A 104 -12.52 6.25 -3.93
C THR A 104 -14.01 6.04 -4.03
N GLU A 105 -14.67 5.63 -2.94
CA GLU A 105 -16.13 5.44 -2.91
C GLU A 105 -16.88 6.74 -3.25
N SER A 106 -16.33 7.89 -2.87
CA SER A 106 -16.85 9.21 -3.20
C SER A 106 -16.68 9.60 -4.68
N LYS A 107 -15.71 9.00 -5.39
CA LYS A 107 -15.36 9.33 -6.77
C LYS A 107 -14.99 8.06 -7.57
N PRO A 108 -15.93 7.09 -7.69
CA PRO A 108 -15.64 5.78 -8.29
C PRO A 108 -15.30 5.90 -9.79
N TYR A 109 -15.90 6.88 -10.47
CA TYR A 109 -15.72 7.12 -11.91
C TYR A 109 -14.64 8.16 -12.24
N ALA A 110 -13.82 8.59 -11.27
CA ALA A 110 -12.76 9.56 -11.53
C ALA A 110 -11.82 9.09 -12.66
N LYS A 111 -11.61 9.93 -13.68
CA LYS A 111 -10.65 9.67 -14.75
C LYS A 111 -9.22 9.58 -14.19
N ASP A 112 -8.35 8.85 -14.88
CA ASP A 112 -6.93 8.70 -14.55
C ASP A 112 -6.61 8.12 -13.16
N THR A 113 -7.52 7.29 -12.63
CA THR A 113 -7.33 6.56 -11.36
C THR A 113 -7.13 5.06 -11.58
N LEU A 114 -6.42 4.42 -10.65
CA LEU A 114 -6.37 2.97 -10.52
C LEU A 114 -7.73 2.49 -10.02
N LYS A 115 -8.39 1.64 -10.81
CA LYS A 115 -9.73 1.12 -10.51
C LYS A 115 -9.64 -0.13 -9.65
N LEU A 116 -10.52 -0.23 -8.66
CA LEU A 116 -10.76 -1.50 -7.97
C LEU A 116 -11.80 -2.32 -8.74
N TRP A 117 -11.76 -3.62 -8.51
CA TRP A 117 -12.69 -4.58 -9.04
C TRP A 117 -14.09 -4.40 -8.43
N ASN A 118 -15.11 -4.91 -9.12
CA ASN A 118 -16.52 -4.85 -8.71
C ASN A 118 -17.05 -3.44 -8.39
N GLY A 119 -16.46 -2.40 -8.98
CA GLY A 119 -16.87 -1.02 -8.73
C GLY A 119 -16.55 -0.51 -7.33
N MET A 120 -15.75 -1.26 -6.55
CA MET A 120 -15.33 -0.86 -5.22
C MET A 120 -14.52 0.45 -5.25
N GLY A 121 -14.54 1.16 -4.13
CA GLY A 121 -13.75 2.35 -3.92
C GLY A 121 -12.96 2.25 -2.62
N MET A 122 -11.84 2.95 -2.52
CA MET A 122 -11.22 3.15 -1.21
C MET A 122 -12.15 4.01 -0.33
N LYS A 123 -12.34 3.61 0.93
CA LYS A 123 -13.17 4.31 1.92
C LYS A 123 -12.71 5.73 2.26
N ARG A 124 -11.41 6.01 2.11
CA ARG A 124 -10.85 7.35 2.37
C ARG A 124 -10.80 8.16 1.09
N ASP A 125 -11.05 9.45 1.22
CA ASP A 125 -10.82 10.40 0.14
C ASP A 125 -9.32 10.64 -0.09
N PHE A 126 -8.96 10.90 -1.35
CA PHE A 126 -7.59 11.20 -1.78
C PHE A 126 -6.58 10.08 -1.48
N CYS A 127 -6.87 8.94 -2.09
CA CYS A 127 -6.08 7.74 -2.03
C CYS A 127 -4.98 7.69 -3.11
N TYR A 128 -3.72 7.58 -2.71
CA TYR A 128 -2.58 7.49 -3.62
C TYR A 128 -1.69 6.30 -3.28
N VAL A 129 -1.07 5.71 -4.30
CA VAL A 129 -0.03 4.70 -4.16
C VAL A 129 1.30 5.32 -4.54
N ASN A 130 2.31 5.19 -3.68
CA ASN A 130 3.68 5.64 -3.96
C ASN A 130 4.38 4.61 -4.85
N VAL A 131 4.77 5.01 -6.06
CA VAL A 131 5.46 4.12 -7.02
C VAL A 131 6.98 4.34 -7.07
N LYS A 132 7.53 5.14 -6.15
CA LYS A 132 8.97 5.41 -6.10
C LYS A 132 9.76 4.26 -5.47
N GLN A 133 9.11 3.46 -4.64
CA GLN A 133 9.72 2.40 -3.87
C GLN A 133 8.68 1.31 -3.60
N SER A 134 9.12 0.07 -3.70
CA SER A 134 8.43 -1.11 -3.22
C SER A 134 9.23 -1.75 -2.08
N TYR A 135 8.58 -2.64 -1.35
CA TYR A 135 9.15 -3.29 -0.18
C TYR A 135 8.78 -4.78 -0.19
N MET A 136 9.65 -5.59 0.40
CA MET A 136 9.38 -7.01 0.60
C MET A 136 8.85 -7.27 2.01
N ILE A 137 7.81 -8.09 2.13
CA ILE A 137 7.26 -8.46 3.43
C ILE A 137 6.67 -9.87 3.37
N GLU A 138 6.62 -10.58 4.49
CA GLU A 138 5.80 -11.78 4.56
C GLU A 138 4.31 -11.46 4.70
N LEU A 139 3.46 -12.26 4.05
CA LEU A 139 2.01 -12.09 4.09
C LEU A 139 1.42 -12.13 5.50
N VAL A 140 2.00 -12.93 6.40
CA VAL A 140 1.60 -13.02 7.82
C VAL A 140 1.75 -11.70 8.59
N ALA A 141 2.58 -10.77 8.10
CA ALA A 141 2.74 -9.45 8.69
C ALA A 141 1.63 -8.47 8.29
N LEU A 142 0.75 -8.86 7.35
CA LEU A 142 -0.31 -7.99 6.83
C LEU A 142 -1.66 -8.29 7.48
N ALA A 143 -2.50 -7.27 7.51
CA ALA A 143 -3.88 -7.34 7.94
C ALA A 143 -4.83 -7.09 6.77
N GLN A 144 -6.08 -7.50 6.95
CA GLN A 144 -7.18 -7.20 6.05
C GLN A 144 -7.47 -5.68 6.05
N TYR A 145 -7.66 -5.08 4.87
CA TYR A 145 -7.98 -3.64 4.75
C TYR A 145 -9.43 -3.31 5.12
N GLY A 146 -10.38 -4.14 4.72
CA GLY A 146 -11.78 -4.07 5.13
C GLY A 146 -12.04 -4.79 6.46
N PHE A 147 -13.16 -4.50 7.12
CA PHE A 147 -13.54 -5.18 8.37
C PHE A 147 -14.63 -6.22 8.15
N LYS A 148 -15.53 -6.00 7.20
CA LYS A 148 -16.70 -6.85 6.95
C LYS A 148 -16.58 -7.64 5.66
N GLU A 149 -15.71 -7.19 4.77
CA GLU A 149 -15.52 -7.71 3.43
C GLU A 149 -14.60 -8.93 3.43
N GLU A 150 -14.53 -9.64 2.31
CA GLU A 150 -13.52 -10.69 2.10
C GLU A 150 -12.11 -10.09 1.95
N VAL A 151 -11.09 -10.94 2.11
CA VAL A 151 -9.68 -10.50 2.13
C VAL A 151 -9.23 -9.84 0.84
N ASP A 152 -9.76 -10.28 -0.31
CA ASP A 152 -9.43 -9.77 -1.64
C ASP A 152 -10.54 -8.88 -2.23
N ALA A 153 -11.53 -8.49 -1.42
CA ALA A 153 -12.61 -7.61 -1.85
C ALA A 153 -12.10 -6.27 -2.41
N TYR A 154 -11.01 -5.76 -1.84
CA TYR A 154 -10.31 -4.58 -2.34
C TYR A 154 -9.16 -5.02 -3.22
N ARG A 155 -9.43 -5.24 -4.50
CA ARG A 155 -8.39 -5.61 -5.47
C ARG A 155 -8.44 -4.70 -6.68
N LEU A 156 -7.29 -4.26 -7.17
CA LEU A 156 -7.18 -3.52 -8.42
C LEU A 156 -7.64 -4.40 -9.61
N THR A 157 -8.22 -3.77 -10.63
CA THR A 157 -8.46 -4.46 -11.90
C THR A 157 -7.13 -4.89 -12.53
N ALA A 158 -7.13 -5.94 -13.35
CA ALA A 158 -5.92 -6.43 -14.00
C ALA A 158 -5.16 -5.31 -14.75
N GLN A 159 -5.89 -4.44 -15.45
CA GLN A 159 -5.32 -3.28 -16.14
C GLN A 159 -4.67 -2.28 -15.17
N ALA A 160 -5.33 -1.98 -14.03
CA ALA A 160 -4.80 -1.09 -13.02
C ALA A 160 -3.57 -1.68 -12.32
N THR A 161 -3.58 -2.98 -12.04
CA THR A 161 -2.43 -3.73 -11.49
C THR A 161 -1.23 -3.65 -12.42
N THR A 162 -1.40 -3.95 -13.71
CA THR A 162 -0.32 -3.86 -14.71
C THR A 162 0.23 -2.44 -14.81
N LYS A 163 -0.65 -1.43 -14.82
CA LYS A 163 -0.24 -0.01 -14.82
C LYS A 163 0.59 0.34 -13.59
N LEU A 164 0.19 -0.12 -12.41
CA LEU A 164 0.91 0.10 -11.16
C LEU A 164 2.29 -0.56 -11.19
N ILE A 165 2.36 -1.85 -11.53
CA ILE A 165 3.62 -2.60 -11.62
C ILE A 165 4.58 -1.91 -12.58
N ASN A 166 4.12 -1.55 -13.78
CA ASN A 166 4.95 -0.89 -14.78
C ASN A 166 5.46 0.48 -14.32
N ALA A 167 4.66 1.22 -13.55
CA ALA A 167 5.08 2.49 -12.98
C ALA A 167 6.19 2.33 -11.93
N VAL A 168 6.07 1.33 -11.06
CA VAL A 168 7.10 0.98 -10.06
C VAL A 168 8.41 0.59 -10.74
N ARG A 169 8.36 -0.39 -11.67
CA ARG A 169 9.54 -0.87 -12.40
C ARG A 169 10.24 0.24 -13.20
N SER A 170 9.45 1.15 -13.79
CA SER A 170 9.99 2.30 -14.52
C SER A 170 10.77 3.25 -13.60
N LYS A 171 10.27 3.47 -12.37
CA LYS A 171 10.94 4.34 -11.39
C LYS A 171 12.21 3.71 -10.83
N GLU A 172 12.19 2.42 -10.49
CA GLU A 172 13.37 1.67 -10.04
C GLU A 172 14.51 1.75 -11.07
N LYS A 173 14.21 1.49 -12.35
CA LYS A 173 15.19 1.60 -13.45
C LYS A 173 15.77 3.01 -13.57
N GLY A 174 14.93 4.05 -13.41
CA GLY A 174 15.37 5.44 -13.42
C GLY A 174 16.34 5.77 -12.28
N ILE A 175 16.03 5.31 -11.07
CA ILE A 175 16.88 5.49 -9.89
C ILE A 175 18.22 4.76 -10.06
N LYS A 176 18.21 3.52 -10.56
CA LYS A 176 19.43 2.75 -10.82
C LYS A 176 20.37 3.46 -11.80
N LYS A 177 19.84 3.92 -12.93
CA LYS A 177 20.62 4.68 -13.94
C LYS A 177 21.20 5.98 -13.37
N MET A 178 20.46 6.66 -12.49
CA MET A 178 20.96 7.87 -11.85
C MET A 178 22.12 7.59 -10.89
N LYS A 179 22.01 6.53 -10.06
CA LYS A 179 23.08 6.09 -9.16
C LYS A 179 24.36 5.70 -9.91
N GLU A 180 24.23 4.97 -11.03
CA GLU A 180 25.36 4.60 -11.89
C GLU A 180 26.06 5.83 -12.49
N LYS A 181 25.30 6.82 -12.97
CA LYS A 181 25.87 8.08 -13.50
C LYS A 181 26.61 8.88 -12.44
N VAL A 182 26.11 8.92 -11.21
CA VAL A 182 26.78 9.63 -10.11
C VAL A 182 28.09 8.93 -9.76
N LYS A 183 28.08 7.59 -9.64
CA LYS A 183 29.28 6.79 -9.36
C LYS A 183 30.39 7.02 -10.39
N ASN A 184 30.04 7.08 -11.68
CA ASN A 184 30.99 7.30 -12.78
C ASN A 184 31.51 8.75 -12.90
N ARG A 185 30.97 9.70 -12.13
CA ARG A 185 31.44 11.10 -12.08
C ARG A 185 32.33 11.40 -10.88
N THR A 186 32.33 10.51 -9.88
CA THR A 186 33.05 10.66 -8.61
C THR A 186 34.22 9.69 -8.45
N GLY A 187 34.47 8.83 -9.44
CA GLY A 187 35.65 7.96 -9.53
C GLY A 187 36.41 8.29 -10.79
#